data_AF-A0A0S7ZPQ9-F1
#
_entry.id   AF-A0A0S7ZPQ9-F1
#
_cell.length_a   1.000
_cell.length_b   1.000
_cell.length_c   1.000
_cell.angle_alpha   90.00
_cell.angle_beta   90.00
_cell.angle_gamma   90.00
#
_symmetry.space_group_name_H-M   'P 1'
#
loop_
_entity.id
_entity.type
_entity.pdbx_description
1 polymer ?
#
loop_
_entity_poly.entity_id
_entity_poly.type
_entity_poly.pdbx_seq_one_letter_code
_entity_poly.pdbx_strand_id
1 'polypeptide(L)'
;EQAAGFEPGLADRLLHSLAENAHKQEASGQTPILLVAASIRALLSRFVRPSIPNLHVLSFNEIPDNKQIKITATVGVASNAA
;
A
#
# COMPACT_ATOMS: atom_id res chain seq x y z
N GLU A 1 -18.91 7.83 -15.86
CA GLU A 1 -17.92 7.23 -14.93
C GLU A 1 -16.57 7.07 -15.63
N GLN A 2 -15.50 7.69 -15.15
CA GLN A 2 -14.14 7.29 -15.56
C GLN A 2 -13.65 6.30 -14.50
N ALA A 3 -13.57 5.02 -14.87
CA ALA A 3 -12.77 4.09 -14.09
C ALA A 3 -11.35 4.66 -14.10
N ALA A 4 -10.91 5.20 -12.96
CA ALA A 4 -9.51 5.51 -12.72
C ALA A 4 -8.77 4.16 -12.71
N GLY A 5 -8.55 3.62 -13.90
CA GLY A 5 -7.80 2.41 -14.12
C GLY A 5 -6.34 2.72 -13.85
N PHE A 6 -5.69 1.85 -13.07
CA PHE A 6 -4.25 1.85 -13.06
C PHE A 6 -3.76 1.52 -14.48
N GLU A 7 -2.77 2.27 -14.96
CA GLU A 7 -1.98 1.82 -16.11
C GLU A 7 -1.48 0.39 -15.81
N PRO A 8 -1.66 -0.61 -16.71
CA PRO A 8 -1.36 -2.01 -16.40
C PRO A 8 0.07 -2.22 -15.89
N GLY A 9 1.05 -1.55 -16.50
CA GLY A 9 2.46 -1.63 -16.06
C GLY A 9 2.74 -0.92 -14.73
N LEU A 10 1.91 0.05 -14.32
CA LEU A 10 1.98 0.63 -12.98
C LEU A 10 1.37 -0.31 -11.94
N ALA A 11 0.19 -0.87 -12.24
CA ALA A 11 -0.49 -1.83 -11.37
C ALA A 11 0.42 -3.00 -10.99
N ASP A 12 1.08 -3.60 -11.99
CA ASP A 12 1.97 -4.73 -11.80
C ASP A 12 3.18 -4.38 -10.91
N ARG A 13 3.86 -3.27 -11.22
CA ARG A 13 4.99 -2.77 -10.41
C ARG A 13 4.59 -2.45 -8.97
N LEU A 14 3.40 -1.87 -8.79
CA LEU A 14 2.86 -1.57 -7.46
C LEU A 14 2.62 -2.86 -6.68
N LEU A 15 1.94 -3.84 -7.27
CA LEU A 15 1.68 -5.13 -6.62
C LEU A 15 2.97 -5.86 -6.28
N HIS A 16 3.94 -5.89 -7.19
CA HIS A 16 5.23 -6.53 -6.96
C HIS A 16 5.98 -5.86 -5.79
N SER A 17 6.08 -4.53 -5.79
CA SER A 17 6.75 -3.80 -4.71
C SER A 17 6.04 -3.95 -3.36
N LEU A 18 4.70 -3.94 -3.35
CA LEU A 18 3.92 -4.17 -2.13
C LEU A 18 4.11 -5.58 -1.60
N ALA A 19 4.12 -6.61 -2.46
CA ALA A 19 4.31 -8.00 -2.06
C ALA A 19 5.68 -8.23 -1.43
N GLU A 20 6.74 -7.70 -2.06
CA GLU A 20 8.12 -7.77 -1.54
C GLU A 20 8.25 -7.11 -0.16
N ASN A 21 7.65 -5.93 0.03
CA ASN A 21 7.70 -5.23 1.32
C ASN A 21 6.83 -5.91 2.39
N ALA A 22 5.67 -6.43 2.01
CA ALA A 22 4.82 -7.18 2.92
C ALA A 22 5.56 -8.43 3.42
N HIS A 23 6.16 -9.20 2.51
CA HIS A 23 6.91 -10.40 2.86
C HIS A 23 8.09 -10.09 3.81
N LYS A 24 8.82 -9.00 3.60
CA LYS A 24 9.90 -8.56 4.50
C LYS A 24 9.42 -8.21 5.90
N GLN A 25 8.27 -7.55 6.03
CA GLN A 25 7.69 -7.24 7.34
C GLN A 25 7.28 -8.53 8.05
N GLU A 26 6.63 -9.45 7.35
CA GLU A 26 6.22 -10.73 7.91
C GLU A 26 7.40 -11.60 8.34
N ALA A 27 8.44 -11.68 7.52
CA ALA A 27 9.69 -12.36 7.87
C ALA A 27 10.36 -11.74 9.12
N SER A 28 10.10 -10.45 9.39
CA SER A 28 10.56 -9.74 10.58
C SER A 28 9.59 -9.86 11.77
N GLY A 29 8.54 -10.68 11.67
CA GLY A 29 7.50 -10.86 12.68
C GLY A 29 6.55 -9.66 12.83
N GLN A 30 6.49 -8.79 11.83
CA GLN A 30 5.64 -7.59 11.82
C GLN A 30 4.44 -7.79 10.90
N THR A 31 3.29 -7.23 11.28
CA THR A 31 2.10 -7.21 10.44
C THR A 31 2.25 -6.16 9.35
N PRO A 32 2.13 -6.51 8.06
CA PRO A 32 2.27 -5.56 6.98
C PRO A 32 1.07 -4.61 6.89
N ILE A 33 1.34 -3.31 6.96
CA ILE A 33 0.33 -2.24 6.88
C ILE A 33 0.71 -1.28 5.75
N LEU A 34 -0.21 -1.08 4.80
CA LEU A 34 -0.16 -0.04 3.78
C LEU A 34 -1.00 1.15 4.24
N LEU A 35 -0.33 2.29 4.46
CA LEU A 35 -0.96 3.54 4.86
C LEU A 35 -1.21 4.43 3.64
N VAL A 36 -2.44 4.90 3.46
CA VAL A 36 -2.87 5.64 2.25
C VAL A 36 -3.78 6.81 2.57
N ALA A 37 -4.02 7.68 1.59
CA ALA A 37 -5.04 8.71 1.70
C ALA A 37 -6.45 8.09 1.82
N ALA A 38 -7.32 8.69 2.63
CA ALA A 38 -8.67 8.18 2.88
C ALA A 38 -9.49 7.99 1.60
N SER A 39 -9.31 8.88 0.61
CA SER A 39 -10.03 8.85 -0.67
C SER A 39 -9.78 7.60 -1.51
N ILE A 40 -8.60 6.98 -1.39
CA ILE A 40 -8.20 5.81 -2.20
C ILE A 40 -8.16 4.52 -1.41
N ARG A 41 -8.41 4.57 -0.09
CA ARG A 41 -8.30 3.42 0.82
C ARG A 41 -9.12 2.21 0.36
N ALA A 42 -10.40 2.41 0.06
CA ALA A 42 -11.29 1.32 -0.33
C ALA A 42 -10.88 0.71 -1.69
N LEU A 43 -10.47 1.56 -2.63
CA LEU A 43 -9.99 1.13 -3.94
C LEU A 43 -8.73 0.25 -3.79
N LEU A 44 -7.72 0.75 -3.09
CA LEU A 44 -6.47 0.03 -2.89
C LEU A 44 -6.67 -1.26 -2.09
N SER A 45 -7.50 -1.25 -1.05
CA SER A 45 -7.83 -2.45 -0.29
C SER A 45 -8.41 -3.55 -1.18
N ARG A 46 -9.33 -3.20 -2.10
CA ARG A 46 -9.91 -4.16 -3.04
C ARG A 46 -8.92 -4.62 -4.11
N PHE A 47 -8.04 -3.72 -4.54
CA PHE A 47 -7.03 -3.99 -5.57
C PHE A 47 -5.94 -4.95 -5.08
N VAL A 48 -5.40 -4.74 -3.86
CA VAL A 48 -4.25 -5.53 -3.37
C VAL A 48 -4.65 -6.88 -2.75
N ARG A 49 -5.86 -6.98 -2.20
CA ARG A 49 -6.29 -8.14 -1.40
C ARG A 49 -6.25 -9.50 -2.12
N PRO A 50 -6.58 -9.61 -3.43
CA PRO A 50 -6.44 -10.88 -4.15
C PRO A 50 -4.99 -11.39 -4.23
N SER A 51 -4.02 -10.48 -4.30
CA SER A 51 -2.60 -10.82 -4.46
C SER A 51 -1.85 -10.88 -3.13
N ILE A 52 -2.24 -10.07 -2.15
CA ILE A 52 -1.54 -9.89 -0.87
C ILE A 52 -2.58 -9.88 0.26
N PRO A 53 -3.16 -11.05 0.63
CA PRO A 53 -4.33 -11.13 1.53
C PRO A 53 -4.05 -10.69 2.98
N ASN A 54 -2.78 -10.73 3.39
CA ASN A 54 -2.25 -10.34 4.69
C ASN A 54 -1.90 -8.84 4.81
N LEU A 55 -1.89 -8.09 3.70
CA LEU A 55 -1.60 -6.65 3.71
C LEU A 55 -2.82 -5.86 4.17
N HIS A 56 -2.71 -5.24 5.35
CA HIS A 56 -3.77 -4.37 5.87
C HIS A 56 -3.68 -2.99 5.24
N VAL A 57 -4.79 -2.47 4.71
CA VAL A 57 -4.84 -1.11 4.14
C VAL A 57 -5.60 -0.19 5.09
N LEU A 58 -4.88 0.79 5.63
CA LEU A 58 -5.39 1.80 6.56
C LEU A 58 -5.23 3.19 5.96
N SER A 59 -6.14 4.09 6.35
CA SER A 59 -6.00 5.52 6.10
C SER A 59 -5.40 6.23 7.31
N PHE A 60 -4.76 7.38 7.09
CA PHE A 60 -4.25 8.22 8.18
C PHE A 60 -5.32 8.56 9.23
N ASN A 61 -6.58 8.72 8.81
CA ASN A 61 -7.70 9.05 9.70
C ASN A 61 -8.14 7.88 10.61
N GLU A 62 -7.71 6.65 10.33
CA GLU A 62 -8.00 5.47 11.16
C GLU A 62 -6.94 5.28 12.27
N ILE A 63 -5.87 6.07 12.26
CA ILE A 63 -4.80 5.99 13.25
C ILE A 63 -5.05 7.02 14.36
N PRO A 64 -5.17 6.60 15.63
CA PRO A 64 -5.31 7.53 16.74
C PRO A 64 -4.09 8.45 16.88
N ASP A 65 -4.32 9.70 17.28
CA ASP A 65 -3.27 10.72 17.42
C ASP A 65 -2.18 10.33 18.43
N ASN A 66 -2.49 9.41 19.36
CA ASN A 66 -1.54 8.91 20.36
C ASN A 66 -0.67 7.73 19.86
N LYS A 67 -0.78 7.33 18.58
CA LYS A 67 0.06 6.29 17.98
C LYS A 67 1.20 6.92 17.20
N GLN A 68 2.42 6.41 17.44
CA GLN A 68 3.57 6.74 16.62
C GLN A 68 3.58 5.88 15.36
N ILE A 69 3.72 6.53 14.20
CA ILE A 69 3.82 5.87 12.90
C ILE A 69 5.28 5.93 12.46
N LYS A 70 5.85 4.76 12.14
CA LYS A 70 7.15 4.66 11.48
C LYS A 70 6.95 4.11 10.07
N ILE A 71 7.22 4.93 9.06
CA ILE A 71 7.21 4.47 7.66
C ILE A 71 8.48 3.65 7.42
N THR A 72 8.32 2.37 7.11
CA THR A 72 9.41 1.44 6.83
C THR A 72 9.76 1.37 5.34
N ALA A 73 8.78 1.66 4.47
CA ALA A 73 8.94 1.73 3.03
C ALA A 73 7.90 2.70 2.44
N THR A 74 8.26 3.36 1.34
CA THR A 74 7.32 4.13 0.53
C THR A 74 7.20 3.45 -0.84
N VAL A 75 5.97 3.17 -1.27
CA VAL A 75 5.70 2.51 -2.54
C VAL A 75 4.94 3.48 -3.45
N GLY A 76 5.47 3.73 -4.64
CA GLY A 76 4.92 4.68 -5.59
C GLY A 76 5.77 4.78 -6.84
N VAL A 77 5.29 5.53 -7.83
CA VAL A 77 6.08 5.85 -9.03
C VAL A 77 7.25 6.70 -8.56
N ALA A 78 8.46 6.18 -8.67
CA ALA A 78 9.62 7.06 -8.75
C ALA A 78 9.43 7.88 -10.03
N SER A 79 8.82 9.06 -9.90
CA SER A 79 9.17 10.17 -10.77
C SER A 79 10.64 10.41 -10.49
N ASN A 80 11.50 9.77 -11.27
CA ASN A 80 12.90 10.14 -11.36
C ASN A 80 12.90 11.54 -11.98
N ALA A 81 12.74 12.56 -11.14
CA ALA A 81 13.12 13.91 -11.47
C ALA A 81 14.65 13.92 -11.47
N ALA A 82 15.20 13.61 -12.63
CA ALA A 82 16.54 14.02 -13.04
C ALA A 82 16.36 15.05 -14.17
#